data_AF-C9Z924-F1
#
_entry.id   AF-C9Z924-F1
#
_cell.length_a   1.000
_cell.length_b   1.000
_cell.length_c   1.000
_cell.angle_alpha   90.00
_cell.angle_beta   90.00
_cell.angle_gamma   90.00
#
_symmetry.space_group_name_H-M   'P 1'
#
loop_
_entity.id
_entity.type
_entity.pdbx_description
1 polymer ?
#
loop_
_entity_poly.entity_id
_entity_poly.type
_entity_poly.pdbx_seq_one_letter_code
_entity_poly.pdbx_strand_id
1 'polypeptide(L)'
;MPSEPATVEYLYGIDSSVADDSRFYEPPRVIQFRITKKTPKRIYYVRRERIPGDIEIGYVNRQQIEADGEIYNHGAGGWWAPDFHLYLNPPELEQPAKRDLATLRAEMADAHPDRGGTGEAFIAARQRYERARNQERSP
;
A
#
# COMPACT_ATOMS: atom_id res chain seq x y z
N MET A 1 -9.42 -22.39 -31.97
CA MET A 1 -8.90 -21.03 -31.79
C MET A 1 -8.57 -20.87 -30.32
N PRO A 2 -7.31 -20.87 -29.89
CA PRO A 2 -6.97 -20.50 -28.52
C PRO A 2 -7.25 -19.00 -28.36
N SER A 3 -8.18 -18.65 -27.48
CA SER A 3 -8.48 -17.27 -27.12
C SER A 3 -7.22 -16.64 -26.52
N GLU A 4 -6.67 -15.62 -27.16
CA GLU A 4 -5.57 -14.84 -26.59
C GLU A 4 -5.98 -14.36 -25.19
N PRO A 5 -5.13 -14.50 -24.17
CA PRO A 5 -5.45 -13.97 -22.85
C PRO A 5 -5.60 -12.47 -23.01
N ALA A 6 -6.81 -11.95 -22.80
CA ALA A 6 -7.07 -10.52 -22.81
C ALA A 6 -6.05 -9.86 -21.88
N THR A 7 -5.16 -9.03 -22.44
CA THR A 7 -4.16 -8.30 -21.66
C THR A 7 -4.91 -7.42 -20.68
N VAL A 8 -4.92 -7.83 -19.40
CA VAL A 8 -5.58 -7.06 -18.35
C VAL A 8 -4.67 -5.87 -18.03
N GLU A 9 -5.14 -4.69 -18.38
CA GLU A 9 -4.44 -3.45 -18.08
C GLU A 9 -4.90 -2.91 -16.73
N TYR A 10 -3.98 -2.25 -16.01
CA TYR A 10 -4.23 -1.74 -14.66
C TYR A 10 -3.89 -0.25 -14.58
N LEU A 11 -4.61 0.45 -13.69
CA LEU A 11 -4.14 1.69 -13.09
C LEU A 11 -3.65 1.38 -11.68
N TYR A 12 -2.70 2.16 -11.19
CA TYR A 12 -2.10 1.95 -9.88
C TYR A 12 -2.44 3.11 -8.98
N GLY A 13 -2.91 2.85 -7.76
CA GLY A 13 -3.09 3.87 -6.74
C GLY A 13 -2.35 3.50 -5.47
N ILE A 14 -2.26 4.43 -4.54
CA ILE A 14 -1.59 4.22 -3.25
C ILE A 14 -2.65 4.19 -2.17
N ASP A 15 -2.73 3.07 -1.46
CA ASP A 15 -3.54 2.96 -0.26
C ASP A 15 -2.71 3.37 0.95
N SER A 16 -2.96 4.60 1.39
CA SER A 16 -2.43 5.16 2.64
C SER A 16 -3.51 5.22 3.73
N SER A 17 -4.64 4.52 3.55
CA SER A 17 -5.82 4.66 4.43
C SER A 17 -5.70 3.91 5.77
N VAL A 18 -4.55 3.26 6.03
CA VAL A 18 -4.36 2.52 7.27
C VAL A 18 -3.86 3.45 8.38
N ALA A 19 -4.78 3.69 9.31
CA ALA A 19 -4.71 4.49 10.52
C ALA A 19 -3.31 4.93 10.99
N ASP A 20 -3.19 6.25 11.21
CA ASP A 20 -2.15 6.94 11.99
C ASP A 20 -2.15 6.53 13.49
N ASP A 21 -2.76 5.39 13.82
CA ASP A 21 -2.64 4.76 15.13
C ASP A 21 -1.38 3.90 15.11
N SER A 22 -0.38 4.32 15.89
CA SER A 22 0.87 3.61 16.14
C SER A 22 0.75 2.10 16.49
N ARG A 23 -0.46 1.60 16.76
CA ARG A 23 -0.78 0.18 16.98
C ARG A 23 -1.02 -0.63 15.70
N PHE A 24 -1.41 0.01 14.58
CA PHE A 24 -1.82 -0.64 13.33
C PHE A 24 -1.17 -0.03 12.08
N TYR A 25 0.01 0.58 12.22
CA TYR A 25 0.74 1.09 11.06
C TYR A 25 0.96 -0.03 10.03
N GLU A 26 0.26 0.07 8.90
CA GLU A 26 0.57 -0.67 7.70
C GLU A 26 1.30 0.28 6.73
N PRO A 27 2.39 -0.17 6.10
CA PRO A 27 3.08 0.64 5.12
C PRO A 27 2.15 0.94 3.93
N PRO A 28 2.30 2.10 3.27
CA PRO A 28 1.58 2.39 2.04
C PRO A 28 1.80 1.28 1.02
N ARG A 29 0.71 0.83 0.38
CA ARG A 29 0.76 -0.23 -0.62
C ARG A 29 0.21 0.24 -1.94
N VAL A 30 0.79 -0.26 -3.03
CA VAL A 30 0.26 -0.05 -4.37
C VAL A 30 -0.94 -0.97 -4.57
N ILE A 31 -2.11 -0.39 -4.85
CA ILE A 31 -3.32 -1.12 -5.25
C ILE A 31 -3.47 -1.04 -6.76
N GLN A 32 -3.89 -2.17 -7.35
CA GLN A 32 -4.15 -2.30 -8.78
C GLN A 32 -5.65 -2.18 -9.06
N PHE A 33 -6.00 -1.26 -9.95
CA PHE A 33 -7.36 -1.05 -10.44
C PHE A 33 -7.49 -1.59 -11.85
N ARG A 34 -8.33 -2.61 -12.01
CA ARG A 34 -8.52 -3.25 -13.32
C ARG A 34 -9.19 -2.29 -14.30
N ILE A 35 -8.57 -2.03 -15.44
CA ILE A 35 -9.16 -1.26 -16.53
C ILE A 35 -10.24 -2.11 -17.21
N THR A 36 -11.45 -1.57 -17.29
CA THR A 36 -12.60 -2.23 -17.92
C THR A 36 -12.80 -1.75 -19.35
N LYS A 37 -12.50 -0.47 -19.62
CA LYS A 37 -12.69 0.13 -20.94
C LYS A 37 -11.75 1.31 -21.14
N LYS A 38 -11.07 1.35 -22.29
CA LYS A 38 -10.33 2.53 -22.76
C LYS A 38 -11.07 3.18 -23.91
N THR A 39 -11.26 4.49 -23.82
CA THR A 39 -11.80 5.33 -24.89
C THR A 39 -10.78 6.44 -25.20
N PRO A 40 -10.90 7.16 -26.33
CA PRO A 40 -9.96 8.23 -26.65
C PRO A 40 -9.86 9.33 -25.58
N LYS A 41 -10.92 9.55 -24.80
CA LYS A 41 -10.96 10.60 -23.76
C LYS A 41 -10.86 10.06 -22.33
N ARG A 42 -11.29 8.83 -22.08
CA ARG A 42 -11.45 8.28 -20.73
C ARG A 42 -10.95 6.85 -20.60
N ILE A 43 -10.34 6.54 -19.47
CA ILE A 43 -10.08 5.19 -19.01
C ILE A 43 -11.09 4.89 -17.90
N TYR A 44 -11.84 3.81 -18.04
CA TYR A 44 -12.77 3.29 -17.03
C TYR A 44 -12.11 2.11 -16.31
N TYR A 45 -12.28 2.05 -15.00
CA TYR A 45 -11.66 1.02 -14.16
C TYR A 45 -12.62 0.58 -13.06
N VAL A 46 -12.41 -0.63 -12.54
CA VAL A 46 -13.10 -1.10 -11.33
C VAL A 46 -12.50 -0.38 -10.14
N ARG A 47 -13.28 0.51 -9.52
CA ARG A 47 -12.87 1.31 -8.36
C ARG A 47 -12.99 0.52 -7.06
N ARG A 48 -14.09 -0.21 -6.90
CA ARG A 48 -14.36 -1.01 -5.69
C ARG A 48 -15.25 -2.17 -6.06
N GLU A 49 -14.97 -3.32 -5.47
CA GLU A 49 -15.85 -4.49 -5.50
C GLU A 49 -16.06 -4.90 -4.04
N ARG A 50 -17.17 -4.42 -3.45
CA ARG A 50 -17.45 -4.64 -2.01
C ARG A 50 -18.05 -6.03 -1.76
N ILE A 51 -18.87 -6.49 -2.70
CA ILE A 51 -19.57 -7.77 -2.72
C ILE A 51 -19.47 -8.27 -4.17
N PRO A 52 -19.32 -9.58 -4.43
CA PRO A 52 -19.36 -10.10 -5.80
C PRO A 52 -20.60 -9.59 -6.54
N GLY A 53 -20.39 -8.82 -7.60
CA GLY A 53 -21.47 -8.19 -8.40
C GLY A 53 -21.81 -6.74 -8.06
N ASP A 54 -21.32 -6.18 -6.94
CA ASP A 54 -21.40 -4.74 -6.62
C ASP A 54 -20.10 -4.05 -7.04
N ILE A 55 -19.97 -3.86 -8.35
CA ILE A 55 -18.79 -3.28 -9.00
C ILE A 55 -19.02 -1.78 -9.19
N GLU A 56 -18.31 -0.96 -8.43
CA GLU A 56 -18.25 0.47 -8.65
C GLU A 56 -17.21 0.77 -9.74
N ILE A 57 -17.64 1.47 -10.80
CA ILE A 57 -16.75 1.86 -11.92
C ILE A 57 -16.35 3.32 -11.78
N GLY A 58 -15.04 3.55 -11.69
CA GLY A 58 -14.43 4.87 -11.79
C GLY A 58 -14.03 5.22 -13.23
N TYR A 59 -13.73 6.49 -13.48
CA TYR A 59 -13.11 6.91 -14.73
C TYR A 59 -12.12 8.05 -14.52
N VAL A 60 -11.08 8.08 -15.37
CA VAL A 60 -10.09 9.16 -15.43
C VAL A 60 -9.92 9.66 -16.87
N ASN A 61 -9.34 10.86 -17.03
CA ASN A 61 -8.99 11.39 -18.33
C ASN A 61 -7.78 10.64 -18.89
N ARG A 62 -7.97 9.99 -20.05
CA ARG A 62 -6.92 9.22 -20.71
C ARG A 62 -5.75 10.09 -21.17
N GLN A 63 -6.06 11.22 -21.79
CA GLN A 63 -5.04 12.08 -22.40
C GLN A 63 -4.13 12.68 -21.34
N GLN A 64 -4.71 13.03 -20.19
CA GLN A 64 -3.95 13.59 -19.07
C GLN A 64 -3.01 12.54 -18.46
N ILE A 65 -3.53 11.36 -18.08
CA ILE A 65 -2.69 10.33 -17.45
C ILE A 65 -1.65 9.73 -18.42
N GLU A 66 -1.93 9.67 -19.73
CA GLU A 66 -0.94 9.24 -20.72
C GLU A 66 0.14 10.30 -20.99
N ALA A 67 -0.17 11.58 -20.81
CA ALA A 67 0.81 12.67 -20.97
C ALA A 67 1.68 12.86 -19.72
N ASP A 68 1.05 12.84 -18.54
CA ASP A 68 1.69 13.17 -17.27
C ASP A 68 2.20 11.92 -16.53
N GLY A 69 1.70 10.73 -16.89
CA GLY A 69 1.98 9.46 -16.21
C GLY A 69 1.15 9.24 -14.94
N GLU A 70 0.50 10.29 -14.43
CA GLU A 70 -0.31 10.29 -13.22
C GLU A 70 -1.52 11.21 -13.33
N ILE A 71 -2.51 11.03 -12.45
CA ILE A 71 -3.69 11.90 -12.38
C ILE A 71 -4.31 11.91 -10.99
N TYR A 72 -4.78 13.08 -10.57
CA TYR A 72 -5.60 13.24 -9.37
C TYR A 72 -7.09 13.17 -9.72
N ASN A 73 -7.78 12.17 -9.19
CA ASN A 73 -9.22 11.97 -9.36
C ASN A 73 -10.01 12.53 -8.16
N HIS A 74 -10.32 13.83 -8.23
CA HIS A 74 -11.12 14.50 -7.21
C HIS A 74 -12.59 14.04 -7.13
N GLY A 75 -13.08 13.27 -8.11
CA GLY A 75 -14.46 12.74 -8.12
C GLY A 75 -14.64 11.46 -7.30
N ALA A 76 -13.55 10.84 -6.87
CA ALA A 76 -13.54 9.53 -6.25
C ALA A 76 -13.61 9.57 -4.72
N GLY A 77 -14.59 10.25 -4.14
CA GLY A 77 -14.94 10.08 -2.73
C GLY A 77 -13.93 10.60 -1.68
N GLY A 78 -12.94 11.42 -2.06
CA GLY A 78 -12.08 12.20 -1.16
C GLY A 78 -10.57 11.96 -1.34
N TRP A 79 -9.74 12.81 -0.71
CA TRP A 79 -8.26 12.71 -0.78
C TRP A 79 -7.70 11.44 -0.11
N TRP A 80 -8.49 10.83 0.78
CA TRP A 80 -8.18 9.58 1.49
C TRP A 80 -8.49 8.32 0.67
N ALA A 81 -9.08 8.46 -0.53
CA ALA A 81 -9.44 7.31 -1.35
C ALA A 81 -8.20 6.76 -2.07
N PRO A 82 -8.01 5.43 -2.14
CA PRO A 82 -6.88 4.84 -2.86
C PRO A 82 -6.85 5.16 -4.36
N ASP A 83 -7.99 5.57 -4.93
CA ASP A 83 -8.11 6.01 -6.32
C ASP A 83 -8.12 7.53 -6.50
N PHE A 84 -7.77 8.29 -5.45
CA PHE A 84 -7.56 9.74 -5.51
C PHE A 84 -6.35 10.11 -6.36
N HIS A 85 -5.25 9.36 -6.29
CA HIS A 85 -4.05 9.58 -7.08
C HIS A 85 -3.71 8.29 -7.81
N LEU A 86 -3.81 8.32 -9.13
CA LEU A 86 -3.64 7.17 -9.99
C LEU A 86 -2.43 7.36 -10.92
N TYR A 87 -1.72 6.27 -11.15
CA TYR A 87 -0.54 6.19 -11.98
C TYR A 87 -0.78 5.20 -13.12
N LEU A 88 -0.20 5.50 -14.28
CA LEU A 88 -0.23 4.63 -15.45
C LEU A 88 0.68 3.40 -15.27
N ASN A 89 1.80 3.60 -14.58
CA ASN A 89 2.77 2.56 -14.23
C ASN A 89 2.82 2.39 -12.71
N PRO A 90 3.21 1.22 -12.20
CA PRO A 90 3.31 1.01 -10.75
C PRO A 90 4.34 1.98 -10.16
N PRO A 91 3.97 2.85 -9.21
CA PRO A 91 4.93 3.73 -8.57
C PRO A 91 5.88 2.90 -7.69
N GLU A 92 7.16 3.26 -7.70
CA GLU A 92 8.13 2.71 -6.75
C GLU A 92 7.88 3.34 -5.38
N LEU A 93 7.27 2.57 -4.48
CA LEU A 93 7.16 2.97 -3.09
C LEU A 93 8.45 2.60 -2.37
N GLU A 94 9.17 3.62 -1.89
CA GLU A 94 10.20 3.43 -0.88
C GLU A 94 9.53 2.97 0.42
N GLN A 95 9.33 1.66 0.54
CA GLN A 95 8.86 1.08 1.78
C GLN A 95 10.03 1.11 2.78
N PRO A 96 9.84 1.65 3.99
CA PRO A 96 10.86 1.53 5.01
C PRO A 96 11.11 0.03 5.23
N ALA A 97 12.36 -0.39 5.05
CA ALA A 97 12.73 -1.79 5.17
C ALA A 97 12.22 -2.32 6.51
N LYS A 98 11.37 -3.35 6.46
CA LYS A 98 10.89 -4.04 7.66
C LYS A 98 12.13 -4.53 8.41
N ARG A 99 12.37 -3.97 9.61
CA ARG A 99 13.53 -4.38 10.41
C ARG A 99 13.40 -5.87 10.74
N ASP A 100 14.44 -6.63 10.43
CA ASP A 100 14.51 -8.05 10.70
C ASP A 100 14.40 -8.31 12.23
N LEU A 101 13.61 -9.33 12.60
CA LEU A 101 13.51 -9.80 13.97
C LEU A 101 14.87 -10.19 14.55
N ALA A 102 15.80 -10.69 13.73
CA ALA A 102 17.14 -11.01 14.19
C ALA A 102 17.90 -9.77 14.67
N THR A 103 17.81 -8.66 13.92
CA THR A 103 18.41 -7.37 14.30
C THR A 103 17.76 -6.82 15.56
N LEU A 104 16.43 -6.85 15.66
CA LEU A 104 15.71 -6.37 16.85
C LEU A 104 16.00 -7.22 18.10
N ARG A 105 16.22 -8.54 17.94
CA ARG A 105 16.66 -9.42 19.02
C ARG A 105 18.08 -9.09 19.49
N ALA A 106 18.99 -8.76 18.56
CA ALA A 106 20.34 -8.33 18.90
C ALA A 106 20.33 -7.01 19.66
N GLU A 107 19.59 -6.00 19.19
CA GLU A 107 19.41 -4.72 19.90
C GLU A 107 18.87 -4.91 21.32
N MET A 108 17.90 -5.82 21.51
CA MET A 108 17.36 -6.14 22.82
C MET A 108 18.40 -6.81 23.72
N ALA A 109 19.21 -7.72 23.18
CA ALA A 109 20.27 -8.39 23.93
C ALA A 109 21.38 -7.40 24.35
N ASP A 110 21.75 -6.47 23.47
CA ASP A 110 22.78 -5.46 23.74
C ASP A 110 22.30 -4.37 24.70
N ALA A 111 21.01 -4.02 24.66
CA ALA A 111 20.40 -3.10 25.63
C ALA A 111 20.17 -3.72 27.02
N HIS A 112 20.46 -5.00 27.22
CA HIS A 112 20.25 -5.67 28.49
C HIS A 112 21.17 -5.09 29.60
N PRO A 113 20.66 -4.86 30.82
CA PRO A 113 21.47 -4.35 31.94
C PRO A 113 22.75 -5.16 32.20
N ASP A 114 22.67 -6.48 32.11
CA ASP A 114 23.82 -7.40 32.26
C ASP A 114 24.94 -7.22 31.21
N ARG A 115 24.67 -6.49 30.11
CA ARG A 115 25.65 -6.15 29.07
C ARG A 115 26.06 -4.67 29.09
N GLY A 116 25.70 -3.93 30.14
CA GLY A 116 26.01 -2.51 30.26
C GLY A 116 24.95 -1.58 29.66
N GLY A 117 23.78 -2.10 29.29
CA GLY A 117 22.61 -1.31 28.91
C GLY A 117 21.83 -0.78 30.12
N THR A 118 20.71 -0.09 29.84
CA THR A 118 19.79 0.38 30.88
C THR A 118 18.46 -0.37 30.81
N GLY A 119 17.76 -0.51 31.94
CA GLY A 119 16.44 -1.13 31.96
C GLY A 119 15.44 -0.44 31.02
N GLU A 120 15.52 0.88 30.89
CA GLU A 120 14.70 1.66 29.95
C GLU A 120 15.02 1.33 28.49
N ALA A 121 16.31 1.22 28.14
CA ALA A 121 16.73 0.83 26.79
C ALA A 121 16.28 -0.60 26.45
N PHE A 122 16.37 -1.52 27.42
CA PHE A 122 15.89 -2.89 27.28
C PHE A 122 14.38 -2.96 27.07
N ILE A 123 13.60 -2.23 27.87
CA ILE A 123 12.13 -2.17 27.73
C ILE A 123 11.75 -1.62 26.36
N ALA A 124 12.38 -0.54 25.90
CA ALA A 124 12.12 0.05 24.59
C ALA A 124 12.48 -0.91 23.44
N ALA A 125 13.62 -1.60 23.52
CA ALA A 125 14.05 -2.59 22.52
C ALA A 125 13.11 -3.81 22.49
N ARG A 126 12.71 -4.31 23.66
CA ARG A 126 11.75 -5.40 23.79
C ARG A 126 10.40 -5.05 23.19
N GLN A 127 9.87 -3.85 23.45
CA GLN A 127 8.62 -3.39 22.84
C GLN A 127 8.70 -3.30 21.31
N ARG A 128 9.86 -2.96 20.73
CA ARG A 128 10.07 -2.98 19.28
C ARG A 128 10.08 -4.42 18.73
N TYR A 129 10.79 -5.33 19.38
CA TYR A 129 10.83 -6.74 19.00
C TYR A 129 9.46 -7.41 19.08
N GLU A 130 8.71 -7.19 20.16
CA GLU A 130 7.37 -7.78 20.33
C GLU A 130 6.37 -7.24 19.29
N ARG A 131 6.45 -5.95 18.94
CA ARG A 131 5.64 -5.36 17.86
C ARG A 131 5.94 -6.00 16.51
N ALA A 132 7.21 -6.06 16.12
CA ALA A 132 7.61 -6.66 14.85
C ALA A 132 7.23 -8.15 14.77
N ARG A 133 7.36 -8.89 15.89
CA ARG A 133 7.00 -10.30 15.97
C ARG A 133 5.49 -10.54 15.81
N ASN A 134 4.66 -9.65 16.33
CA ASN A 134 3.21 -9.74 16.17
C ASN A 134 2.78 -9.43 14.73
N GLN A 135 3.44 -8.47 14.07
CA GLN A 135 3.21 -8.14 12.67
C GLN A 135 3.63 -9.25 11.69
N GLU A 136 4.57 -10.12 12.06
CA GLU A 136 4.87 -11.33 11.26
C GLU A 136 3.90 -12.50 11.50
N ARG A 137 3.19 -12.49 12.63
CA ARG A 137 2.26 -13.58 13.00
C ARG A 137 0.82 -13.35 12.59
N SER A 138 0.44 -12.11 12.29
CA SER A 138 -0.86 -11.79 11.70
C SER A 138 -0.76 -11.88 10.17
N PRO A 139 -1.35 -12.91 9.54
CA PRO A 139 -1.41 -13.06 8.08
C PRO A 139 -2.39 -12.07 7.44
#